data_AF-A0A521UXH9-F1
#
_entry.id   AF-A0A521UXH9-F1
#
_cell.length_a   1.000
_cell.length_b   1.000
_cell.length_c   1.000
_cell.angle_alpha   90.00
_cell.angle_beta   90.00
_cell.angle_gamma   90.00
#
_symmetry.space_group_name_H-M   'P 1'
#
loop_
_entity.id
_entity.type
_entity.pdbx_description
1 polymer ?
#
loop_
_entity_poly.entity_id
_entity_poly.type
_entity_poly.pdbx_seq_one_letter_code
_entity_poly.pdbx_strand_id
1 'polypeptide(L)'
;MRWTVVGRLVLAVCILAVLATQVTTARADEDRIVLPIPYRSQFDGSYYEGANCGPASMGMILEGFGGQPVSTAEVRALTNKLQGSEAWDGVHIYNLALVPGRYGMQVDGLYQGNGYRTWTAKDVRDHIRQGHVVVPEVRYRYLPGHEGATIWDDHYIIILGLIGDNFVYHDSAFRDGIGAYRTISESQLMNAMARSEFPRAAFAVIPPPPPPPSSPPSPAPTPVVPALSAPGHGDAQPEEVPTPMPGVLFYAGEFESSQEQELSASAANPEGSPALQMGLALTGLLSLVTIGVTVSRRW
;
A
#
# COMPACT_ATOMS: atom_id res chain seq x y z
N MET A 1 64.61 11.10 14.20
CA MET A 1 63.60 11.55 13.22
C MET A 1 63.19 10.39 12.30
N ARG A 2 62.23 9.56 12.70
CA ARG A 2 61.58 8.54 11.85
C ARG A 2 60.14 8.33 12.33
N TRP A 3 59.32 9.38 12.19
CA TRP A 3 57.90 9.39 12.57
C TRP A 3 56.97 9.62 11.36
N THR A 4 57.47 9.48 10.13
CA THR A 4 56.79 10.05 8.94
C THR A 4 55.94 9.05 8.14
N VAL A 5 56.08 7.74 8.33
CA VAL A 5 55.37 6.73 7.50
C VAL A 5 54.23 6.05 8.25
N VAL A 6 54.44 5.61 9.49
CA VAL A 6 53.42 4.87 10.27
C VAL A 6 52.23 5.76 10.64
N GLY A 7 52.49 7.03 11.02
CA GLY A 7 51.41 7.97 11.36
C GLY A 7 50.50 8.34 10.18
N ARG A 8 51.02 8.37 8.95
CA ARG A 8 50.22 8.65 7.74
C ARG A 8 49.31 7.50 7.36
N LEU A 9 49.72 6.26 7.62
CA LEU A 9 48.95 5.06 7.32
C LEU A 9 47.79 4.85 8.30
N VAL A 10 48.02 5.10 9.60
CA VAL A 10 46.96 5.04 10.62
C VAL A 10 45.90 6.12 10.37
N LEU A 11 46.30 7.35 10.04
CA LEU A 11 45.37 8.43 9.74
C LEU A 11 44.52 8.14 8.50
N ALA A 12 45.10 7.57 7.43
CA ALA A 12 44.37 7.21 6.22
C ALA A 12 43.33 6.09 6.46
N VAL A 13 43.64 5.09 7.29
CA VAL A 13 42.70 4.02 7.67
C VAL A 13 41.55 4.58 8.51
N CYS A 14 41.83 5.49 9.46
CA CYS A 14 40.79 6.14 10.24
C CYS A 14 39.86 7.02 9.38
N ILE A 15 40.41 7.77 8.41
CA ILE A 15 39.61 8.60 7.49
C ILE A 15 38.74 7.71 6.59
N LEU A 16 39.27 6.60 6.07
CA LEU A 16 38.49 5.65 5.26
C LEU A 16 37.38 4.97 6.07
N ALA A 17 37.64 4.59 7.32
CA ALA A 17 36.63 4.00 8.20
C ALA A 17 35.50 5.01 8.53
N VAL A 18 35.85 6.26 8.82
CA VAL A 18 34.85 7.32 9.08
C VAL A 18 34.03 7.62 7.83
N LEU A 19 34.65 7.71 6.65
CA LEU A 19 33.93 7.92 5.40
C LEU A 19 33.00 6.75 5.03
N ALA A 20 33.44 5.50 5.25
CA ALA A 20 32.60 4.32 5.03
C ALA A 20 31.37 4.31 5.95
N THR A 21 31.51 4.77 7.19
CA THR A 21 30.42 4.79 8.18
C THR A 21 29.38 5.88 7.86
N GLN A 22 29.82 7.04 7.34
CA GLN A 22 28.93 8.16 6.98
C GLN A 22 28.12 7.88 5.69
N VAL A 23 28.67 7.11 4.74
CA VAL A 23 27.97 6.72 3.50
C VAL A 23 26.81 5.74 3.77
N THR A 24 26.88 4.93 4.84
CA THR A 24 25.81 3.99 5.19
C THR A 24 24.61 4.68 5.86
N THR A 25 24.85 5.74 6.65
CA THR A 25 23.79 6.43 7.40
C THR A 25 22.99 7.41 6.53
N ALA A 26 23.64 8.09 5.57
CA ALA A 26 22.95 9.03 4.67
C ALA A 26 21.94 8.35 3.72
N ARG A 27 22.14 7.06 3.40
CA ARG A 27 21.27 6.31 2.47
C ARG A 27 19.92 5.93 3.07
N ALA A 28 19.80 5.91 4.40
CA ALA A 28 18.60 5.43 5.09
C ALA A 28 17.47 6.46 5.17
N ASP A 29 17.78 7.76 5.03
CA ASP A 29 16.80 8.85 5.17
C ASP A 29 16.25 9.37 3.82
N GLU A 30 16.90 9.02 2.69
CA GLU A 30 16.50 9.51 1.35
C GLU A 30 15.30 8.77 0.73
N ASP A 31 14.91 7.60 1.23
CA ASP A 31 13.85 6.75 0.62
C ASP A 31 12.59 6.65 1.50
N ARG A 32 12.15 7.77 2.11
CA ARG A 32 10.81 7.85 2.71
C ARG A 32 9.81 8.47 1.71
N ILE A 33 9.09 7.61 1.02
CA ILE A 33 8.01 7.99 0.09
C ILE A 33 6.73 7.38 0.63
N VAL A 34 5.70 8.18 0.90
CA VAL A 34 4.37 7.67 1.27
C VAL A 34 3.32 8.51 0.56
N LEU A 35 2.57 7.89 -0.35
CA LEU A 35 1.51 8.54 -1.08
C LEU A 35 0.31 8.78 -0.14
N PRO A 36 -0.39 9.92 -0.26
CA PRO A 36 -1.49 10.28 0.64
C PRO A 36 -2.78 9.54 0.28
N ILE A 37 -2.73 8.20 0.27
CA ILE A 37 -3.89 7.35 -0.01
C ILE A 37 -4.64 7.11 1.31
N PRO A 38 -5.94 7.43 1.40
CA PRO A 38 -6.73 7.21 2.60
C PRO A 38 -6.88 5.71 2.88
N TYR A 39 -7.05 5.37 4.16
CA TYR A 39 -7.35 4.00 4.58
C TYR A 39 -8.85 3.74 4.59
N ARG A 40 -9.26 2.53 4.19
CA ARG A 40 -10.62 2.02 4.35
C ARG A 40 -10.61 0.51 4.58
N SER A 41 -11.48 0.06 5.49
CA SER A 41 -11.77 -1.35 5.70
C SER A 41 -12.64 -1.95 4.59
N GLN A 42 -12.46 -3.22 4.27
CA GLN A 42 -13.40 -3.99 3.45
C GLN A 42 -14.69 -4.36 4.20
N PHE A 43 -14.64 -4.30 5.54
CA PHE A 43 -15.72 -4.67 6.42
C PHE A 43 -16.74 -3.55 6.56
N ASP A 44 -17.53 -3.37 5.51
CA ASP A 44 -18.50 -2.28 5.36
C ASP A 44 -19.94 -2.66 5.75
N GLY A 45 -20.15 -3.84 6.34
CA GLY A 45 -21.46 -4.36 6.72
C GLY A 45 -22.31 -4.84 5.54
N SER A 46 -21.76 -4.81 4.31
CA SER A 46 -22.46 -5.31 3.13
C SER A 46 -22.42 -6.83 3.05
N TYR A 47 -23.29 -7.39 2.22
CA TYR A 47 -23.27 -8.82 1.88
C TYR A 47 -21.90 -9.30 1.34
N TYR A 48 -21.11 -8.40 0.76
CA TYR A 48 -19.81 -8.72 0.16
C TYR A 48 -18.62 -8.43 1.07
N GLU A 49 -18.83 -8.08 2.34
CA GLU A 49 -17.77 -7.54 3.20
C GLU A 49 -16.56 -8.48 3.34
N GLY A 50 -16.78 -9.80 3.35
CA GLY A 50 -15.72 -10.81 3.40
C GLY A 50 -14.88 -10.91 2.11
N ALA A 51 -15.40 -10.43 0.98
CA ALA A 51 -14.76 -10.50 -0.34
C ALA A 51 -14.37 -9.12 -0.91
N ASN A 52 -14.63 -8.03 -0.16
CA ASN A 52 -14.50 -6.65 -0.62
C ASN A 52 -13.06 -6.10 -0.63
N CYS A 53 -12.03 -6.92 -0.42
CA CYS A 53 -10.64 -6.48 -0.39
C CYS A 53 -10.21 -5.70 -1.65
N GLY A 54 -10.58 -6.18 -2.84
CA GLY A 54 -10.35 -5.50 -4.11
C GLY A 54 -11.13 -4.18 -4.23
N PRO A 55 -12.47 -4.20 -4.11
CA PRO A 55 -13.30 -3.00 -4.13
C PRO A 55 -12.89 -1.92 -3.12
N ALA A 56 -12.53 -2.30 -1.89
CA ALA A 56 -12.05 -1.37 -0.87
C ALA A 56 -10.68 -0.78 -1.25
N SER A 57 -9.77 -1.61 -1.76
CA SER A 57 -8.46 -1.17 -2.28
C SER A 57 -8.60 -0.13 -3.40
N MET A 58 -9.50 -0.37 -4.35
CA MET A 58 -9.78 0.61 -5.40
C MET A 58 -10.45 1.87 -4.85
N GLY A 59 -11.41 1.75 -3.93
CA GLY A 59 -12.04 2.91 -3.30
C GLY A 59 -11.02 3.84 -2.65
N MET A 60 -10.02 3.28 -1.95
CA MET A 60 -8.89 4.04 -1.39
C MET A 60 -8.09 4.77 -2.47
N ILE A 61 -7.70 4.08 -3.55
CA ILE A 61 -6.91 4.67 -4.64
C ILE A 61 -7.68 5.77 -5.37
N LEU A 62 -8.96 5.52 -5.69
CA LEU A 62 -9.82 6.46 -6.38
C LEU A 62 -10.00 7.75 -5.57
N GLU A 63 -10.16 7.62 -4.26
CA GLU A 63 -10.24 8.77 -3.36
C GLU A 63 -8.90 9.51 -3.27
N GLY A 64 -7.79 8.79 -3.12
CA GLY A 64 -6.45 9.39 -3.00
C GLY A 64 -5.97 10.11 -4.27
N PHE A 65 -6.27 9.59 -5.46
CA PHE A 65 -5.85 10.18 -6.73
C PHE A 65 -6.91 11.06 -7.39
N GLY A 66 -8.20 10.75 -7.22
CA GLY A 66 -9.30 11.50 -7.81
C GLY A 66 -9.84 12.62 -6.91
N GLY A 67 -9.52 12.60 -5.61
CA GLY A 67 -9.94 13.61 -4.64
C GLY A 67 -11.42 13.55 -4.26
N GLN A 68 -12.16 12.56 -4.74
CA GLN A 68 -13.58 12.32 -4.39
C GLN A 68 -13.75 10.90 -3.87
N PRO A 69 -14.47 10.71 -2.75
CA PRO A 69 -14.68 9.39 -2.19
C PRO A 69 -15.58 8.55 -3.10
N VAL A 70 -15.08 7.41 -3.55
CA VAL A 70 -15.87 6.38 -4.23
C VAL A 70 -16.12 5.25 -3.25
N SER A 71 -17.38 4.87 -3.03
CA SER A 71 -17.75 3.87 -2.02
C SER A 71 -17.30 2.45 -2.40
N THR A 72 -17.06 1.58 -1.42
CA THR A 72 -16.73 0.16 -1.65
C THR A 72 -17.86 -0.54 -2.40
N ALA A 73 -19.12 -0.23 -2.07
CA ALA A 73 -20.31 -0.75 -2.74
C ALA A 73 -20.39 -0.35 -4.21
N GLU A 74 -20.05 0.91 -4.55
CA GLU A 74 -20.03 1.39 -5.93
C GLU A 74 -18.96 0.67 -6.76
N VAL A 75 -17.75 0.51 -6.21
CA VAL A 75 -16.71 -0.26 -6.89
C VAL A 75 -17.13 -1.72 -7.05
N ARG A 76 -17.72 -2.34 -6.02
CA ARG A 76 -18.23 -3.72 -6.07
C ARG A 76 -19.26 -3.88 -7.20
N ALA A 77 -20.24 -2.98 -7.29
CA ALA A 77 -21.25 -3.03 -8.33
C ALA A 77 -20.62 -2.91 -9.74
N LEU A 78 -19.63 -2.03 -9.90
CA LEU A 78 -18.87 -1.91 -11.15
C LEU A 78 -18.10 -3.20 -11.47
N THR A 79 -17.40 -3.79 -10.51
CA THR A 79 -16.63 -5.02 -10.73
C THR A 79 -17.51 -6.22 -11.00
N ASN A 80 -18.67 -6.34 -10.35
CA ASN A 80 -19.66 -7.39 -10.63
C ASN A 80 -20.15 -7.30 -12.07
N LYS A 81 -20.45 -6.08 -12.54
CA LYS A 81 -20.83 -5.82 -13.93
C LYS A 81 -19.72 -6.20 -14.91
N LEU A 82 -18.45 -5.90 -14.60
CA LEU A 82 -17.30 -6.25 -15.44
C LEU A 82 -17.07 -7.77 -15.49
N GLN A 83 -17.22 -8.45 -14.34
CA GLN A 83 -17.07 -9.90 -14.21
C GLN A 83 -18.25 -10.68 -14.80
N GLY A 84 -19.42 -10.04 -14.94
CA GLY A 84 -20.65 -10.71 -15.36
C GLY A 84 -21.21 -11.64 -14.27
N SER A 85 -20.86 -11.42 -13.01
CA SER A 85 -21.28 -12.22 -11.86
C SER A 85 -21.49 -11.32 -10.63
N GLU A 86 -22.53 -11.62 -9.86
CA GLU A 86 -22.79 -11.02 -8.54
C GLU A 86 -22.56 -12.03 -7.40
N ALA A 87 -21.81 -13.10 -7.70
CA ALA A 87 -21.46 -14.09 -6.71
C ALA A 87 -20.72 -13.46 -5.53
N TRP A 88 -20.83 -14.15 -4.39
CA TRP A 88 -20.16 -13.84 -3.13
C TRP A 88 -18.62 -13.90 -3.16
N ASP A 89 -18.02 -14.11 -4.33
CA ASP A 89 -16.59 -14.29 -4.53
C ASP A 89 -15.81 -12.97 -4.64
N GLY A 90 -14.49 -13.12 -4.59
CA GLY A 90 -13.55 -12.04 -4.84
C GLY A 90 -13.67 -11.49 -6.26
N VAL A 91 -13.05 -10.33 -6.49
CA VAL A 91 -12.96 -9.75 -7.83
C VAL A 91 -11.70 -10.27 -8.51
N HIS A 92 -11.83 -10.76 -9.74
CA HIS A 92 -10.67 -11.16 -10.53
C HIS A 92 -9.77 -9.94 -10.83
N ILE A 93 -8.44 -10.10 -10.70
CA ILE A 93 -7.45 -9.01 -10.89
C ILE A 93 -7.61 -8.24 -12.21
N TYR A 94 -7.96 -8.94 -13.31
CA TYR A 94 -8.25 -8.30 -14.59
C TYR A 94 -9.40 -7.29 -14.50
N ASN A 95 -10.52 -7.68 -13.88
CA ASN A 95 -11.69 -6.81 -13.72
C ASN A 95 -11.37 -5.62 -12.82
N LEU A 96 -10.57 -5.86 -11.77
CA LEU A 96 -10.13 -4.80 -10.86
C LEU A 96 -9.26 -3.75 -11.57
N ALA A 97 -8.35 -4.19 -12.44
CA ALA A 97 -7.47 -3.33 -13.23
C ALA A 97 -8.22 -2.48 -14.28
N LEU A 98 -9.47 -2.79 -14.60
CA LEU A 98 -10.29 -1.94 -15.49
C LEU A 98 -10.96 -0.77 -14.75
N VAL A 99 -11.05 -0.82 -13.42
CA VAL A 99 -11.73 0.20 -12.61
C VAL A 99 -11.06 1.58 -12.75
N PRO A 100 -9.73 1.75 -12.59
CA PRO A 100 -9.13 3.09 -12.61
C PRO A 100 -9.36 3.84 -13.93
N GLY A 101 -9.40 3.12 -15.06
CA GLY A 101 -9.69 3.70 -16.38
C GLY A 101 -11.06 4.38 -16.49
N ARG A 102 -12.04 3.98 -15.66
CA ARG A 102 -13.36 4.65 -15.58
C ARG A 102 -13.30 6.02 -14.90
N TYR A 103 -12.20 6.31 -14.20
CA TYR A 103 -11.98 7.54 -13.45
C TYR A 103 -10.82 8.38 -14.02
N GLY A 104 -10.44 8.15 -15.28
CA GLY A 104 -9.39 8.92 -15.97
C GLY A 104 -7.97 8.60 -15.52
N MET A 105 -7.78 7.54 -14.74
CA MET A 105 -6.47 7.03 -14.33
C MET A 105 -5.95 6.03 -15.36
N GLN A 106 -4.64 5.80 -15.36
CA GLN A 106 -4.02 4.78 -16.20
C GLN A 106 -3.62 3.58 -15.36
N VAL A 107 -3.61 2.41 -16.01
CA VAL A 107 -3.12 1.17 -15.40
C VAL A 107 -1.95 0.65 -16.20
N ASP A 108 -0.91 0.21 -15.49
CA ASP A 108 0.31 -0.33 -16.10
C ASP A 108 0.70 -1.69 -15.50
N GLY A 109 1.37 -2.49 -16.32
CA GLY A 109 2.07 -3.69 -15.89
C GLY A 109 1.20 -4.90 -15.54
N LEU A 110 -0.10 -4.93 -15.85
CA LEU A 110 -0.93 -6.12 -15.62
C LEU A 110 -0.45 -7.33 -16.45
N TYR A 111 -0.11 -7.11 -17.72
CA TYR A 111 0.24 -8.17 -18.68
C TYR A 111 1.69 -8.09 -19.16
N GLN A 112 2.26 -9.25 -19.48
CA GLN A 112 3.51 -9.41 -20.21
C GLN A 112 3.34 -10.53 -21.24
N GLY A 113 3.27 -10.17 -22.53
CA GLY A 113 2.94 -11.12 -23.59
C GLY A 113 1.51 -11.63 -23.45
N ASN A 114 1.33 -12.96 -23.42
CA ASN A 114 0.01 -13.61 -23.38
C ASN A 114 -0.48 -13.96 -21.96
N GLY A 115 0.20 -13.48 -20.91
CA GLY A 115 -0.14 -13.79 -19.52
C GLY A 115 0.10 -12.61 -18.58
N TYR A 116 -0.25 -12.79 -17.31
CA TYR A 116 0.04 -11.78 -16.29
C TYR A 116 1.54 -11.53 -16.19
N ARG A 117 1.92 -10.26 -16.06
CA ARG A 117 3.30 -9.90 -15.78
C ARG A 117 3.70 -10.53 -14.45
N THR A 118 4.90 -11.08 -14.43
CA THR A 118 5.53 -11.51 -13.18
C THR A 118 6.22 -10.32 -12.54
N TRP A 119 5.63 -9.75 -11.50
CA TRP A 119 6.20 -8.60 -10.79
C TRP A 119 7.38 -8.98 -9.91
N THR A 120 8.38 -8.12 -9.89
CA THR A 120 9.51 -8.15 -8.95
C THR A 120 9.39 -7.01 -7.95
N ALA A 121 10.08 -7.13 -6.82
CA ALA A 121 10.16 -6.03 -5.85
C ALA A 121 10.77 -4.75 -6.44
N LYS A 122 11.70 -4.89 -7.40
CA LYS A 122 12.25 -3.76 -8.12
C LYS A 122 11.15 -3.02 -8.89
N ASP A 123 10.27 -3.74 -9.59
CA ASP A 123 9.16 -3.14 -10.32
C ASP A 123 8.24 -2.36 -9.36
N VAL A 124 7.92 -2.93 -8.20
CA VAL A 124 7.12 -2.24 -7.17
C VAL A 124 7.81 -0.96 -6.72
N ARG A 125 9.11 -1.00 -6.39
CA ARG A 125 9.88 0.20 -5.97
C ARG A 125 9.91 1.26 -7.06
N ASP A 126 10.16 0.86 -8.31
CA ASP A 126 10.24 1.78 -9.44
C ASP A 126 8.92 2.54 -9.63
N HIS A 127 7.78 1.86 -9.48
CA HIS A 127 6.46 2.48 -9.57
C HIS A 127 6.16 3.42 -8.41
N ILE A 128 6.50 3.04 -7.18
CA ILE A 128 6.29 3.91 -6.01
C ILE A 128 7.14 5.19 -6.11
N ARG A 129 8.39 5.08 -6.59
CA ARG A 129 9.26 6.25 -6.84
C ARG A 129 8.72 7.18 -7.93
N GLN A 130 7.87 6.68 -8.82
CA GLN A 130 7.17 7.48 -9.83
C GLN A 130 5.84 8.07 -9.33
N GLY A 131 5.47 7.81 -8.07
CA GLY A 131 4.21 8.28 -7.50
C GLY A 131 3.00 7.42 -7.86
N HIS A 132 3.22 6.18 -8.31
CA HIS A 132 2.15 5.24 -8.65
C HIS A 132 1.85 4.34 -7.44
N VAL A 133 0.58 3.95 -7.27
CA VAL A 133 0.20 2.91 -6.30
C VAL A 133 0.28 1.55 -6.98
N VAL A 134 0.75 0.52 -6.30
CA VAL A 134 0.76 -0.86 -6.83
C VAL A 134 -0.25 -1.71 -6.08
N VAL A 135 -1.04 -2.49 -6.82
CA VAL A 135 -2.06 -3.39 -6.27
C VAL A 135 -1.67 -4.83 -6.58
N PRO A 136 -0.94 -5.49 -5.67
CA PRO A 136 -0.63 -6.91 -5.80
C PRO A 136 -1.79 -7.78 -5.33
N GLU A 137 -1.88 -8.96 -5.93
CA GLU A 137 -2.60 -10.09 -5.37
C GLU A 137 -1.65 -10.90 -4.48
N VAL A 138 -2.09 -11.21 -3.28
CA VAL A 138 -1.29 -11.87 -2.25
C VAL A 138 -2.09 -12.96 -1.58
N ARG A 139 -1.40 -14.00 -1.09
CA ARG A 139 -2.05 -14.98 -0.21
C ARG A 139 -2.20 -14.40 1.19
N TYR A 140 -3.44 -14.27 1.67
CA TYR A 140 -3.80 -13.55 2.91
C TYR A 140 -2.92 -13.91 4.12
N ARG A 141 -2.82 -15.20 4.45
CA ARG A 141 -2.07 -15.70 5.62
C ARG A 141 -0.57 -15.45 5.62
N TYR A 142 0.00 -14.99 4.50
CA TYR A 142 1.43 -14.67 4.38
C TYR A 142 1.73 -13.18 4.58
N LEU A 143 0.70 -12.38 4.84
CA LEU A 143 0.86 -10.98 5.23
C LEU A 143 1.15 -10.86 6.73
N PRO A 144 1.97 -9.85 7.13
CA PRO A 144 2.24 -9.57 8.53
C PRO A 144 0.96 -9.35 9.35
N GLY A 145 0.80 -10.10 10.44
CA GLY A 145 -0.36 -10.04 11.33
C GLY A 145 -1.48 -11.05 11.01
N HIS A 146 -1.31 -11.86 9.96
CA HIS A 146 -2.27 -12.87 9.50
C HIS A 146 -1.72 -14.29 9.54
N GLU A 147 -0.55 -14.52 10.14
CA GLU A 147 0.18 -15.80 10.10
C GLU A 147 -0.61 -16.98 10.70
N GLY A 148 -1.52 -16.68 11.63
CA GLY A 148 -2.41 -17.65 12.28
C GLY A 148 -3.76 -17.86 11.60
N ALA A 149 -4.08 -17.13 10.53
CA ALA A 149 -5.39 -17.20 9.89
C ALA A 149 -5.65 -18.59 9.29
N THR A 150 -6.85 -19.14 9.48
CA THR A 150 -7.28 -20.41 8.87
C THR A 150 -7.64 -20.22 7.39
N ILE A 151 -8.00 -19.00 6.99
CA ILE A 151 -8.37 -18.61 5.63
C ILE A 151 -7.20 -18.80 4.66
N TRP A 152 -7.49 -19.46 3.53
CA TRP A 152 -6.51 -19.73 2.47
C TRP A 152 -6.72 -18.84 1.25
N ASP A 153 -7.67 -17.91 1.28
CA ASP A 153 -8.02 -17.11 0.12
C ASP A 153 -6.94 -16.09 -0.25
N ASP A 154 -7.03 -15.62 -1.48
CA ASP A 154 -6.26 -14.50 -1.97
C ASP A 154 -6.84 -13.18 -1.46
N HIS A 155 -5.99 -12.17 -1.45
CA HIS A 155 -6.28 -10.87 -0.89
C HIS A 155 -5.62 -9.78 -1.73
N TYR A 156 -6.25 -8.60 -1.77
CA TYR A 156 -5.64 -7.41 -2.36
C TYR A 156 -5.23 -6.44 -1.26
N ILE A 157 -4.00 -5.96 -1.39
CA ILE A 157 -3.48 -4.82 -0.62
C ILE A 157 -3.09 -3.72 -1.61
N ILE A 158 -2.80 -2.53 -1.08
CA ILE A 158 -2.20 -1.47 -1.89
C ILE A 158 -0.83 -1.10 -1.34
N ILE A 159 0.20 -1.16 -2.18
CA ILE A 159 1.52 -0.64 -1.86
C ILE A 159 1.54 0.83 -2.27
N LEU A 160 1.79 1.71 -1.30
CA LEU A 160 1.68 3.17 -1.46
C LEU A 160 2.93 3.91 -0.98
N GLY A 161 3.97 3.20 -0.57
CA GLY A 161 5.18 3.86 -0.10
C GLY A 161 6.38 2.95 0.11
N LEU A 162 7.49 3.59 0.46
CA LEU A 162 8.78 3.03 0.82
C LEU A 162 9.24 3.69 2.13
N ILE A 163 9.79 2.89 3.04
CA ILE A 163 10.54 3.36 4.21
C ILE A 163 11.79 2.49 4.30
N GLY A 164 12.92 3.05 3.86
CA GLY A 164 14.17 2.31 3.72
C GLY A 164 13.98 1.11 2.78
N ASP A 165 14.30 -0.09 3.25
CA ASP A 165 14.16 -1.33 2.47
C ASP A 165 12.74 -1.91 2.50
N ASN A 166 11.81 -1.35 3.28
CA ASN A 166 10.46 -1.89 3.40
C ASN A 166 9.45 -1.15 2.49
N PHE A 167 8.40 -1.87 2.13
CA PHE A 167 7.21 -1.31 1.48
C PHE A 167 6.20 -0.85 2.53
N VAL A 168 5.51 0.25 2.26
CA VAL A 168 4.36 0.73 3.04
C VAL A 168 3.08 0.35 2.32
N TYR A 169 2.12 -0.22 3.04
CA TYR A 169 0.88 -0.72 2.45
C TYR A 169 -0.35 -0.47 3.34
N HIS A 170 -1.52 -0.42 2.70
CA HIS A 170 -2.80 -0.55 3.40
C HIS A 170 -3.35 -1.96 3.21
N ASP A 171 -3.89 -2.49 4.30
CA ASP A 171 -4.59 -3.78 4.35
C ASP A 171 -6.05 -3.56 4.76
N SER A 172 -6.96 -3.75 3.80
CA SER A 172 -8.39 -3.55 4.01
C SER A 172 -9.03 -4.62 4.90
N ALA A 173 -8.34 -5.73 5.19
CA ALA A 173 -8.84 -6.81 6.07
C ALA A 173 -8.66 -6.53 7.57
N PHE A 174 -8.54 -5.26 7.96
CA PHE A 174 -8.68 -4.81 9.35
C PHE A 174 -9.95 -3.96 9.46
N ARG A 175 -10.74 -4.14 10.52
CA ARG A 175 -11.98 -3.35 10.74
C ARG A 175 -11.69 -1.90 11.13
N ASP A 176 -10.49 -1.62 11.62
CA ASP A 176 -10.05 -0.33 12.14
C ASP A 176 -8.80 0.19 11.41
N GLY A 177 -8.29 1.34 11.85
CA GLY A 177 -7.11 1.98 11.25
C GLY A 177 -5.80 1.21 11.39
N ILE A 178 -5.77 0.03 12.03
CA ILE A 178 -4.56 -0.79 12.19
C ILE A 178 -4.12 -1.39 10.84
N GLY A 179 -5.02 -1.45 9.87
CA GLY A 179 -4.70 -1.77 8.49
C GLY A 179 -3.93 -0.68 7.74
N ALA A 180 -3.85 0.53 8.27
CA ALA A 180 -3.25 1.67 7.58
C ALA A 180 -1.72 1.74 7.76
N TYR A 181 -1.01 2.11 6.68
CA TYR A 181 0.43 2.42 6.65
C TYR A 181 1.30 1.34 7.31
N ARG A 182 0.91 0.08 7.15
CA ARG A 182 1.69 -1.07 7.62
C ARG A 182 2.97 -1.19 6.81
N THR A 183 3.98 -1.86 7.36
CA THR A 183 5.24 -2.13 6.68
C THR A 183 5.41 -3.61 6.38
N ILE A 184 5.92 -3.94 5.20
CA ILE A 184 6.26 -5.31 4.80
C ILE A 184 7.63 -5.32 4.15
N SER A 185 8.44 -6.32 4.47
CA SER A 185 9.74 -6.48 3.83
C SER A 185 9.59 -6.95 2.39
N GLU A 186 10.63 -6.76 1.59
CA GLU A 186 10.66 -7.26 0.23
C GLU A 186 10.44 -8.78 0.14
N SER A 187 11.13 -9.55 0.99
CA SER A 187 11.01 -11.01 0.97
C SER A 187 9.62 -11.47 1.41
N GLN A 188 9.00 -10.78 2.38
CA GLN A 188 7.63 -11.08 2.82
C GLN A 188 6.62 -10.80 1.71
N LEU A 189 6.69 -9.63 1.06
CA LEU A 189 5.79 -9.28 -0.03
C LEU A 189 5.93 -10.26 -1.19
N MET A 190 7.16 -10.54 -1.63
CA MET A 190 7.41 -11.47 -2.74
C MET A 190 6.94 -12.90 -2.41
N ASN A 191 7.11 -13.34 -1.15
CA ASN A 191 6.59 -14.64 -0.73
C ASN A 191 5.06 -14.68 -0.69
N ALA A 192 4.39 -13.63 -0.21
CA ALA A 192 2.94 -13.55 -0.19
C ALA A 192 2.35 -13.53 -1.61
N MET A 193 2.96 -12.75 -2.52
CA MET A 193 2.59 -12.70 -3.94
C MET A 193 2.87 -14.01 -4.69
N ALA A 194 3.95 -14.72 -4.36
CA ALA A 194 4.26 -16.00 -5.02
C ALA A 194 3.29 -17.13 -4.66
N ARG A 195 2.49 -16.95 -3.60
CA ARG A 195 1.56 -17.95 -3.07
C ARG A 195 0.11 -17.71 -3.51
N SER A 196 -0.20 -16.60 -4.17
CA SER A 196 -1.55 -16.34 -4.70
C SER A 196 -1.93 -17.31 -5.84
N GLU A 197 -3.21 -17.35 -6.19
CA GLU A 197 -3.79 -18.04 -7.34
C GLU A 197 -3.16 -17.58 -8.65
N PHE A 198 -2.85 -16.28 -8.77
CA PHE A 198 -2.06 -15.72 -9.87
C PHE A 198 -0.69 -15.26 -9.35
N PRO A 199 0.33 -16.17 -9.28
CA PRO A 199 1.59 -15.88 -8.65
C PRO A 199 2.28 -14.65 -9.21
N ARG A 200 2.60 -13.69 -8.33
CA ARG A 200 3.26 -12.42 -8.65
C ARG A 200 2.50 -11.54 -9.64
N ALA A 201 1.19 -11.72 -9.75
CA ALA A 201 0.34 -10.78 -10.46
C ALA A 201 0.14 -9.50 -9.64
N ALA A 202 0.21 -8.37 -10.33
CA ALA A 202 -0.09 -7.04 -9.79
C ALA A 202 -0.38 -6.09 -10.96
N PHE A 203 -0.79 -4.88 -10.64
CA PHE A 203 -0.79 -3.76 -11.57
C PHE A 203 -0.48 -2.45 -10.83
N ALA A 204 0.07 -1.46 -11.54
CA ALA A 204 0.21 -0.11 -11.02
C ALA A 204 -0.96 0.77 -11.47
N VAL A 205 -1.42 1.65 -10.58
CA VAL A 205 -2.36 2.73 -10.90
C VAL A 205 -1.58 4.03 -10.93
N ILE A 206 -1.72 4.73 -12.05
CA ILE A 206 -1.08 6.03 -12.32
C ILE A 206 -2.15 7.11 -12.10
N PRO A 207 -1.87 8.15 -11.29
CA PRO A 207 -2.82 9.23 -11.07
C PRO A 207 -3.19 9.92 -12.39
N PRO A 208 -4.36 10.56 -12.47
CA PRO A 208 -4.71 11.36 -13.65
C PRO A 208 -3.68 12.49 -13.82
N PRO A 209 -3.41 12.94 -15.06
CA PRO A 209 -2.58 14.11 -15.25
C PRO A 209 -3.18 15.30 -14.49
N PRO A 210 -2.34 16.18 -13.90
CA PRO A 210 -2.85 17.37 -13.24
C PRO A 210 -3.69 18.17 -14.23
N PRO A 211 -4.79 18.80 -13.79
CA PRO A 211 -5.57 19.66 -14.66
C PRO A 211 -4.63 20.72 -15.25
N PRO A 212 -4.84 21.13 -16.51
CA PRO A 212 -4.07 22.22 -17.07
C PRO A 212 -4.17 23.42 -16.13
N PRO A 213 -3.09 24.21 -15.94
CA PRO A 213 -3.16 25.38 -15.10
C PRO A 213 -4.35 26.22 -15.56
N SER A 214 -5.29 26.48 -14.65
CA SER A 214 -6.43 27.34 -14.93
C SER A 214 -5.89 28.61 -15.57
N SER A 215 -6.39 28.98 -16.75
CA SER A 215 -6.01 30.25 -17.36
C SER A 215 -6.11 31.33 -16.29
N PRO A 216 -5.13 32.26 -16.20
CA PRO A 216 -5.23 33.34 -15.24
C PRO A 216 -6.61 33.97 -15.36
N PRO A 217 -7.29 34.27 -14.24
CA PRO A 217 -8.64 34.80 -14.28
C PRO A 217 -8.67 35.92 -15.30
N SER A 218 -9.56 35.80 -16.29
CA SER A 218 -9.72 36.84 -17.29
C SER A 218 -9.87 38.15 -16.52
N PRO A 219 -9.10 39.22 -16.86
CA PRO A 219 -9.13 40.46 -16.10
C PRO A 219 -10.59 40.83 -15.91
N ALA A 220 -10.99 41.02 -14.64
CA ALA A 220 -12.38 41.31 -14.30
C ALA A 220 -12.88 42.36 -15.30
N PRO A 221 -14.02 42.12 -15.99
CA PRO A 221 -14.54 43.09 -16.93
C PRO A 221 -14.58 44.42 -16.18
N THR A 222 -13.92 45.44 -16.74
CA THR A 222 -13.96 46.78 -16.19
C THR A 222 -15.42 47.08 -15.88
N PRO A 223 -15.78 47.50 -14.66
CA PRO A 223 -17.18 47.66 -14.29
C PRO A 223 -17.83 48.59 -15.31
N VAL A 224 -18.64 48.00 -16.20
CA VAL A 224 -19.46 48.76 -17.12
C VAL A 224 -20.54 49.33 -16.23
N VAL A 225 -20.45 50.62 -15.97
CA VAL A 225 -21.48 51.37 -15.25
C VAL A 225 -22.83 51.03 -15.90
N PRO A 226 -23.79 50.42 -15.17
CA PRO A 226 -25.06 50.03 -15.78
C PRO A 226 -25.78 51.28 -16.28
N ALA A 227 -26.06 51.33 -17.58
CA ALA A 227 -27.11 52.21 -18.08
C ALA A 227 -28.45 51.68 -17.52
N LEU A 228 -29.05 52.49 -16.66
CA LEU A 228 -30.33 52.24 -15.99
C LEU A 228 -31.40 51.87 -17.03
N SER A 229 -31.77 50.60 -17.09
CA SER A 229 -32.90 50.12 -17.90
C SER A 229 -34.02 49.61 -16.99
N ALA A 230 -35.24 49.99 -17.36
CA ALA A 230 -36.49 49.91 -16.62
C ALA A 230 -37.00 48.46 -16.37
N PRO A 231 -37.94 48.25 -15.43
CA PRO A 231 -38.37 46.92 -14.99
C PRO A 231 -39.32 46.25 -15.99
N GLY A 232 -38.93 45.09 -16.50
CA GLY A 232 -39.79 44.21 -17.30
C GLY A 232 -40.27 43.02 -16.46
N HIS A 233 -41.59 42.93 -16.29
CA HIS A 233 -42.31 41.76 -15.75
C HIS A 233 -42.10 40.54 -16.66
N GLY A 234 -41.89 39.36 -16.06
CA GLY A 234 -41.81 38.09 -16.77
C GLY A 234 -41.99 36.91 -15.83
N ASP A 235 -43.13 36.25 -15.97
CA ASP A 235 -43.72 35.19 -15.16
C ASP A 235 -42.84 33.97 -14.85
N ALA A 236 -42.98 33.47 -13.62
CA ALA A 236 -42.42 32.21 -13.15
C ALA A 236 -43.31 31.03 -13.58
N GLN A 237 -42.71 30.00 -14.18
CA GLN A 237 -43.30 28.66 -14.32
C GLN A 237 -42.92 27.81 -13.10
N PRO A 238 -43.84 26.99 -12.54
CA PRO A 238 -43.53 26.12 -11.41
C PRO A 238 -42.75 24.88 -11.86
N GLU A 239 -41.73 24.54 -11.08
CA GLU A 239 -40.88 23.36 -11.21
C GLU A 239 -41.63 22.11 -10.69
N GLU A 240 -41.68 21.06 -11.51
CA GLU A 240 -42.40 19.81 -11.22
C GLU A 240 -41.51 18.88 -10.37
N VAL A 241 -41.99 18.54 -9.17
CA VAL A 241 -41.27 17.70 -8.19
C VAL A 241 -41.48 16.21 -8.51
N PRO A 242 -40.43 15.41 -8.76
CA PRO A 242 -40.60 13.98 -8.96
C PRO A 242 -40.88 13.23 -7.64
N THR A 243 -41.88 12.36 -7.67
CA THR A 243 -42.29 11.46 -6.59
C THR A 243 -41.23 10.41 -6.23
N PRO A 244 -41.08 10.05 -4.94
CA PRO A 244 -40.17 8.99 -4.51
C PRO A 244 -40.73 7.59 -4.83
N MET A 245 -39.85 6.69 -5.25
CA MET A 245 -40.12 5.26 -5.46
C MET A 245 -40.35 4.53 -4.12
N PRO A 246 -41.19 3.48 -4.09
CA PRO A 246 -41.49 2.73 -2.87
C PRO A 246 -40.32 1.86 -2.42
N GLY A 247 -40.12 1.84 -1.09
CA GLY A 247 -39.03 1.16 -0.41
C GLY A 247 -39.05 -0.36 -0.54
N VAL A 248 -37.86 -0.92 -0.73
CA VAL A 248 -37.57 -2.34 -0.61
C VAL A 248 -37.40 -2.64 0.87
N LEU A 249 -38.29 -3.50 1.41
CA LEU A 249 -38.13 -4.08 2.75
C LEU A 249 -36.92 -5.02 2.72
N PHE A 250 -35.88 -4.68 3.48
CA PHE A 250 -34.80 -5.61 3.78
C PHE A 250 -35.20 -6.53 4.93
N TYR A 251 -35.11 -7.83 4.68
CA TYR A 251 -35.30 -8.90 5.65
C TYR A 251 -34.07 -8.92 6.57
N ALA A 252 -34.22 -8.44 7.80
CA ALA A 252 -33.21 -8.57 8.84
C ALA A 252 -33.22 -10.03 9.34
N GLY A 253 -32.40 -10.88 8.73
CA GLY A 253 -32.02 -12.16 9.30
C GLY A 253 -30.78 -11.94 10.17
N GLU A 254 -30.92 -12.16 11.48
CA GLU A 254 -29.82 -12.23 12.42
C GLU A 254 -28.88 -13.36 11.98
N PHE A 255 -27.69 -12.99 11.48
CA PHE A 255 -26.58 -13.91 11.27
C PHE A 255 -25.45 -13.47 12.20
N GLU A 256 -25.40 -14.08 13.38
CA GLU A 256 -24.22 -14.08 14.23
C GLU A 256 -23.04 -14.66 13.44
N SER A 257 -22.00 -13.85 13.32
CA SER A 257 -20.85 -14.12 12.47
C SER A 257 -19.90 -15.12 13.14
N SER A 258 -19.71 -16.28 12.51
CA SER A 258 -18.67 -17.25 12.89
C SER A 258 -17.25 -16.66 12.76
N GLN A 259 -17.12 -15.48 12.13
CA GLN A 259 -15.86 -14.78 11.88
C GLN A 259 -15.39 -13.96 13.09
N GLU A 260 -16.29 -13.52 13.98
CA GLU A 260 -15.92 -12.80 15.22
C GLU A 260 -15.33 -13.73 16.29
N GLN A 261 -15.65 -15.03 16.25
CA GLN A 261 -15.19 -15.99 17.24
C GLN A 261 -13.74 -16.46 16.99
N GLU A 262 -13.29 -16.55 15.73
CA GLU A 262 -11.90 -16.93 15.43
C GLU A 262 -10.90 -15.77 15.61
N LEU A 263 -11.29 -14.53 15.30
CA LEU A 263 -10.41 -13.36 15.50
C LEU A 263 -10.24 -12.98 16.98
N SER A 264 -11.27 -13.17 17.81
CA SER A 264 -11.17 -12.94 19.26
C SER A 264 -10.41 -14.05 20.00
N ALA A 265 -10.43 -15.28 19.49
CA ALA A 265 -9.73 -16.41 20.13
C ALA A 265 -8.20 -16.34 19.97
N SER A 266 -7.67 -15.62 18.97
CA SER A 266 -6.23 -15.46 18.77
C SER A 266 -5.58 -14.45 19.73
N ALA A 267 -6.36 -13.54 20.33
CA ALA A 267 -5.86 -12.50 21.23
C ALA A 267 -5.82 -12.90 22.73
N ALA A 268 -6.32 -14.09 23.08
CA ALA A 268 -6.42 -14.55 24.48
C ALA A 268 -5.63 -15.83 24.72
N ASN A 269 -4.30 -15.72 24.84
CA ASN A 269 -3.49 -16.71 25.55
C ASN A 269 -2.16 -16.11 26.04
N PRO A 270 -2.11 -15.54 27.26
CA PRO A 270 -0.89 -15.56 28.05
C PRO A 270 -0.87 -16.88 28.86
N GLU A 271 0.34 -17.40 29.10
CA GLU A 271 0.69 -18.53 29.97
C GLU A 271 1.00 -19.87 29.28
N GLY A 272 2.22 -20.34 29.54
CA GLY A 272 2.60 -21.74 29.30
C GLY A 272 3.95 -22.01 28.64
N SER A 273 5.03 -21.31 29.01
CA SER A 273 6.38 -21.81 28.77
C SER A 273 6.77 -22.79 29.89
N PRO A 274 7.04 -24.09 29.60
CA PRO A 274 7.83 -24.88 30.52
C PRO A 274 9.31 -24.62 30.26
N ALA A 275 9.98 -24.26 31.35
CA ALA A 275 11.42 -24.16 31.46
C ALA A 275 12.12 -25.45 30.98
N LEU A 276 13.14 -25.28 30.13
CA LEU A 276 14.22 -26.23 29.97
C LEU A 276 15.49 -25.55 30.46
N GLN A 277 15.80 -25.81 31.73
CA GLN A 277 17.08 -25.48 32.35
C GLN A 277 18.11 -26.59 32.07
N MET A 278 19.36 -26.13 32.07
CA MET A 278 20.64 -26.84 32.23
C MET A 278 21.34 -27.37 30.97
N GLY A 279 22.45 -26.69 30.65
CA GLY A 279 23.52 -27.16 29.78
C GLY A 279 24.64 -26.13 29.62
N LEU A 280 25.24 -25.69 30.73
CA LEU A 280 26.47 -24.88 30.76
C LEU A 280 27.64 -25.66 30.13
N ALA A 281 28.24 -25.12 29.08
CA ALA A 281 29.62 -25.41 28.71
C ALA A 281 30.28 -24.15 28.12
N LEU A 282 31.10 -23.52 28.95
CA LEU A 282 32.09 -22.51 28.58
C LEU A 282 33.14 -23.14 27.66
N THR A 283 33.36 -22.60 26.46
CA THR A 283 34.68 -22.53 25.83
C THR A 283 34.76 -21.27 24.98
N GLY A 284 35.60 -20.33 25.41
CA GLY A 284 35.92 -19.13 24.68
C GLY A 284 36.92 -19.38 23.56
N LEU A 285 36.87 -18.53 22.52
CA LEU A 285 38.00 -18.27 21.65
C LEU A 285 37.97 -16.78 21.25
N LEU A 286 38.77 -16.01 21.98
CA LEU A 286 39.24 -14.69 21.60
C LEU A 286 40.30 -14.90 20.50
N SER A 287 40.01 -14.45 19.27
CA SER A 287 41.03 -14.33 18.23
C SER A 287 41.77 -13.00 18.40
N LEU A 288 42.90 -13.05 19.11
CA LEU A 288 43.91 -12.01 19.15
C LEU A 288 44.71 -12.04 17.84
N VAL A 289 44.55 -11.01 17.00
CA VAL A 289 45.42 -10.76 15.85
C VAL A 289 46.66 -10.02 16.34
N THR A 290 47.75 -10.76 16.53
CA THR A 290 49.06 -10.20 16.86
C THR A 290 49.83 -9.92 15.56
N ILE A 291 49.95 -8.65 15.17
CA ILE A 291 50.84 -8.24 14.07
C ILE A 291 52.26 -8.15 14.64
N GLY A 292 53.09 -9.16 14.37
CA GLY A 292 54.52 -9.15 14.67
C GLY A 292 55.30 -8.36 13.63
N VAL A 293 55.89 -7.22 14.03
CA VAL A 293 56.93 -6.52 13.27
C VAL A 293 58.29 -6.94 13.83
N THR A 294 58.99 -7.83 13.13
CA THR A 294 60.37 -8.21 13.47
C THR A 294 61.34 -7.22 12.81
N VAL A 295 62.01 -6.39 13.62
CA VAL A 295 63.16 -5.58 13.20
C VAL A 295 64.42 -6.40 13.47
N SER A 296 65.08 -6.91 12.42
CA SER A 296 66.44 -7.44 12.53
C SER A 296 67.45 -6.30 12.43
N ARG A 297 68.27 -6.11 13.48
CA ARG A 297 69.52 -5.35 13.41
C ARG A 297 70.66 -6.35 13.27
N ARG A 298 71.42 -6.21 12.19
CA ARG A 298 72.77 -6.80 12.05
C ARG A 298 73.75 -5.99 12.90
N TRP A 299 74.61 -6.70 13.62
CA TRP A 299 76.00 -6.32 13.83
C TRP A 299 76.84 -7.35 13.07
#